data_AF-A0A2V8D1I7-F1
#
_entry.id   AF-A0A2V8D1I7-F1
#
_cell.length_a   1.000
_cell.length_b   1.000
_cell.length_c   1.000
_cell.angle_alpha   90.00
_cell.angle_beta   90.00
_cell.angle_gamma   90.00
#
_symmetry.space_group_name_H-M   'P 1'
#
loop_
_entity.id
_entity.type
_entity.pdbx_description
1 polymer ?
#
loop_
_entity_poly.entity_id
_entity_poly.type
_entity_poly.pdbx_seq_one_letter_code
_entity_poly.pdbx_strand_id
1 'polypeptide(L)'
;MADGLKASGSWGGFSFEIADWRETTTVPFSNGGAMDIYTARVETDMLAGWKVGLSGIMQRRNAAVTTVKVTAIGGTTTATGAANTSDTGYQVDLAGDLFPGLSLGAAYATFSPNAAASSNAWIGWAALDLSSMGMSMMSPTLTA
;
A
#
# COMPACT_ATOMS: atom_id res chain seq x y z
N MET A 1 2.70 8.69 -22.15
CA MET A 1 2.52 7.80 -20.99
C MET A 1 2.63 8.72 -19.78
N ALA A 2 1.58 8.82 -18.96
CA ALA A 2 1.53 9.81 -17.88
C ALA A 2 2.45 9.36 -16.74
N ASP A 3 3.49 10.16 -16.50
CA ASP A 3 4.33 10.13 -15.32
C ASP A 3 3.49 10.67 -14.15
N GLY A 4 3.36 9.89 -13.08
CA GLY A 4 2.48 10.21 -11.96
C GLY A 4 2.90 11.47 -11.21
N LEU A 5 1.92 12.24 -10.74
CA LEU A 5 2.06 13.22 -9.67
C LEU A 5 2.69 12.56 -8.45
N LYS A 6 3.96 12.88 -8.22
CA LYS A 6 4.66 12.64 -6.94
C LYS A 6 4.86 13.96 -6.23
N ALA A 7 4.43 14.06 -4.99
CA ALA A 7 4.65 15.21 -4.13
C ALA A 7 5.16 14.74 -2.77
N SER A 8 6.29 15.30 -2.33
CA SER A 8 6.86 15.03 -1.01
C SER A 8 7.21 16.34 -0.32
N GLY A 9 7.15 16.36 1.00
CA GLY A 9 7.54 17.54 1.77
C GLY A 9 7.52 17.28 3.26
N SER A 10 7.75 18.32 4.05
CA SER A 10 7.65 18.24 5.50
C SER A 10 6.97 19.48 6.07
N TRP A 11 6.14 19.27 7.10
CA TRP A 11 5.46 20.34 7.82
C TRP A 11 5.26 19.95 9.28
N GLY A 12 5.69 20.82 10.20
CA GLY A 12 5.43 20.64 11.63
C GLY A 12 6.00 19.37 12.27
N GLY A 13 7.16 18.88 11.80
CA GLY A 13 7.78 17.62 12.27
C GLY A 13 7.28 16.36 11.56
N PHE A 14 6.32 16.50 10.65
CA PHE A 14 5.81 15.41 9.82
C PHE A 14 6.47 15.45 8.44
N SER A 15 6.92 14.30 7.95
CA SER A 15 7.31 14.10 6.55
C SER A 15 6.18 13.43 5.81
N PHE A 16 5.85 13.91 4.60
CA PHE A 16 4.81 13.32 3.77
C PHE A 16 5.31 12.97 2.37
N GLU A 17 4.69 11.93 1.80
CA GLU A 17 4.86 11.54 0.40
C GLU A 17 3.50 11.15 -0.17
N ILE A 18 3.18 11.66 -1.35
CA ILE A 18 2.00 11.36 -2.14
C ILE A 18 2.49 10.88 -3.50
N ALA A 19 1.99 9.74 -3.94
CA ALA A 19 2.22 9.26 -5.30
C ALA A 19 0.90 8.80 -5.91
N ASP A 20 0.69 9.13 -7.18
CA ASP A 20 -0.33 8.50 -8.00
C ASP A 20 0.30 7.60 -9.07
N TRP A 21 -0.48 6.62 -9.50
CA TRP A 21 -0.15 5.81 -10.67
C TRP A 21 -1.42 5.44 -11.41
N ARG A 22 -1.37 5.55 -12.74
CA ARG A 22 -2.50 5.28 -13.62
C ARG A 22 -2.09 4.31 -14.72
N GLU A 23 -2.68 3.12 -14.71
CA GLU A 23 -2.61 2.21 -15.86
C GLU A 23 -3.78 2.45 -16.80
N THR A 24 -3.48 2.66 -18.09
CA THR A 24 -4.47 2.61 -19.17
C THR A 24 -4.16 1.39 -20.03
N THR A 25 -4.44 0.19 -19.53
CA THR A 25 -4.19 -1.03 -20.30
C THR A 25 -5.38 -1.34 -21.21
N THR A 26 -5.09 -1.51 -22.50
CA THR A 26 -6.03 -2.00 -23.53
C THR A 26 -5.87 -3.51 -23.68
N VAL A 27 -5.90 -4.28 -22.59
CA VAL A 27 -5.81 -5.75 -22.63
C VAL A 27 -6.93 -6.37 -21.80
N PRO A 28 -7.42 -7.56 -22.20
CA PRO A 28 -8.71 -8.08 -21.79
C PRO A 28 -8.58 -8.76 -20.43
N PHE A 29 -8.46 -7.97 -19.37
CA PHE A 29 -9.26 -8.31 -18.21
C PHE A 29 -10.71 -8.21 -18.66
N SER A 30 -11.57 -9.12 -18.25
CA SER A 30 -12.95 -9.27 -18.75
C SER A 30 -13.82 -8.00 -18.61
N ASN A 31 -13.31 -6.93 -17.99
CA ASN A 31 -13.76 -5.54 -18.09
C ASN A 31 -12.54 -4.60 -18.06
N GLY A 32 -11.96 -4.28 -19.22
CA GLY A 32 -10.80 -3.38 -19.38
C GLY A 32 -11.05 -1.98 -18.81
N GLY A 33 -10.65 -1.78 -17.56
CA GLY A 33 -10.85 -0.56 -16.81
C GLY A 33 -9.54 0.12 -16.44
N ALA A 34 -9.46 1.44 -16.58
CA ALA A 34 -8.34 2.21 -16.05
C ALA A 34 -8.27 2.04 -14.51
N MET A 35 -7.07 1.81 -13.99
CA MET A 35 -6.81 1.68 -12.55
C MET A 35 -6.00 2.88 -12.08
N ASP A 36 -6.51 3.57 -11.06
CA ASP A 36 -5.83 4.68 -10.40
C ASP A 36 -5.47 4.23 -8.97
N ILE A 37 -4.20 4.36 -8.60
CA ILE A 37 -3.69 4.09 -7.24
C ILE A 37 -3.19 5.41 -6.65
N TYR A 38 -3.63 5.73 -5.45
CA TYR A 38 -3.18 6.89 -4.66
C TYR A 38 -2.58 6.37 -3.36
N THR A 39 -1.36 6.80 -3.05
CA THR A 39 -0.74 6.54 -1.75
C THR A 39 -0.43 7.86 -1.06
N ALA A 40 -0.56 7.86 0.27
CA ALA A 40 -0.10 8.95 1.11
C ALA A 40 0.60 8.37 2.33
N ARG A 41 1.82 8.81 2.65
CA ARG A 41 2.52 8.48 3.89
C ARG A 41 2.74 9.75 4.70
N VAL A 42 2.64 9.63 6.01
CA VAL A 42 3.02 10.63 6.99
C VAL A 42 3.87 9.94 8.07
N GLU A 43 5.03 10.51 8.39
CA GLU A 43 5.93 10.00 9.43
C GLU A 43 6.33 11.13 10.37
N THR A 44 6.44 10.84 11.67
CA THR A 44 7.01 11.77 12.67
C THR A 44 7.98 11.04 13.58
N ASP A 45 9.00 11.78 14.01
CA ASP A 45 9.85 11.38 15.12
C ASP A 45 9.04 11.41 16.42
N MET A 46 9.26 10.42 17.27
CA MET A 46 8.84 10.35 18.66
C MET A 46 10.05 10.65 19.57
N LEU A 47 9.94 10.32 20.86
CA LEU A 47 11.06 10.43 21.80
C LEU A 47 12.12 9.36 21.49
N ALA A 48 13.40 9.73 21.67
CA ALA A 48 14.56 8.82 21.70
C ALA A 48 14.71 7.86 20.50
N GLY A 49 14.73 8.38 19.26
CA GLY A 49 15.06 7.57 18.07
C GLY A 49 13.93 6.65 17.57
N TRP A 50 12.74 6.76 18.16
CA TRP A 50 11.54 6.08 17.69
C TRP A 50 10.80 6.94 16.67
N LYS A 51 10.20 6.29 15.68
CA LYS A 51 9.43 6.90 14.60
C LYS A 51 8.09 6.18 14.47
N VAL A 52 7.04 6.96 14.28
CA VAL A 52 5.72 6.44 13.92
C VAL A 52 5.35 6.89 12.52
N GLY A 53 4.97 5.92 11.69
CA GLY A 53 4.49 6.11 10.34
C GLY A 53 3.03 5.73 10.21
N LEU A 54 2.29 6.51 9.43
CA LEU A 54 0.96 6.16 8.92
C LEU A 54 1.03 6.24 7.41
N SER A 55 0.50 5.24 6.72
CA SER A 55 0.29 5.30 5.28
C SER A 55 -1.11 4.85 4.90
N GLY A 56 -1.66 5.45 3.86
CA GLY A 56 -2.94 5.10 3.27
C GLY A 56 -2.76 4.75 1.81
N ILE A 57 -3.54 3.79 1.33
CA ILE A 57 -3.67 3.46 -0.09
C ILE A 57 -5.15 3.49 -0.48
N MET A 58 -5.43 4.13 -1.61
CA MET A 58 -6.73 4.07 -2.27
C MET A 58 -6.50 3.57 -3.70
N GLN A 59 -7.21 2.52 -4.07
CA GLN A 59 -7.26 2.00 -5.42
C GLN A 59 -8.66 2.25 -5.98
N ARG A 60 -8.75 2.82 -7.17
CA ARG A 60 -9.99 2.96 -7.92
C ARG A 60 -9.88 2.15 -9.20
N ARG A 61 -10.77 1.17 -9.36
CA ARG A 61 -10.93 0.38 -10.59
C ARG A 61 -12.16 0.88 -11.33
N ASN A 62 -11.95 1.45 -12.51
CA ASN A 62 -13.05 1.92 -13.36
C ASN A 62 -13.53 0.76 -14.25
N ALA A 63 -14.37 -0.15 -13.74
CA ALA A 63 -14.86 -1.26 -14.54
C ALA A 63 -16.07 -0.84 -15.41
N ALA A 64 -16.05 -1.18 -16.70
CA ALA A 64 -17.27 -1.17 -17.49
C ALA A 64 -18.14 -2.35 -17.03
N VAL A 65 -19.40 -2.14 -16.67
CA VAL A 65 -20.37 -3.21 -16.41
C VAL A 65 -21.34 -3.26 -17.56
N THR A 66 -21.30 -4.37 -18.29
CA THR A 66 -22.31 -4.68 -19.30
C THR A 66 -23.51 -5.29 -18.58
N THR A 67 -24.56 -4.51 -18.35
CA THR A 67 -25.83 -5.02 -17.83
C THR A 67 -26.71 -5.41 -19.00
N VAL A 68 -26.90 -6.72 -19.20
CA VAL A 68 -27.85 -7.22 -20.20
C VAL A 68 -29.24 -7.23 -19.58
N LYS A 69 -30.09 -6.29 -19.98
CA LYS A 69 -31.51 -6.30 -19.61
C LYS A 69 -32.28 -7.10 -20.65
N VAL A 70 -32.76 -8.28 -20.26
CA VAL A 70 -33.69 -9.06 -21.08
C VAL A 70 -35.09 -8.51 -20.82
N THR A 71 -35.67 -7.84 -21.81
CA THR A 71 -37.07 -7.45 -21.75
C THR A 71 -37.89 -8.66 -22.21
N ALA A 72 -38.80 -9.14 -21.37
CA ALA A 72 -39.72 -10.21 -21.75
C ALA A 72 -40.46 -9.77 -23.03
N ILE A 73 -40.42 -10.63 -24.06
CA ILE A 73 -40.80 -10.38 -25.47
C ILE A 73 -39.63 -9.83 -26.33
N GLY A 74 -38.67 -10.72 -26.61
CA GLY A 74 -37.91 -10.74 -27.87
C GLY A 74 -36.86 -9.64 -28.14
N GLY A 75 -36.63 -8.69 -27.22
CA GLY A 75 -35.64 -7.64 -27.38
C GLY A 75 -34.58 -7.64 -26.27
N THR A 76 -33.32 -7.91 -26.63
CA THR A 76 -32.18 -7.72 -25.72
C THR A 76 -31.74 -6.26 -25.80
N THR A 77 -31.86 -5.51 -24.71
CA THR A 77 -31.25 -4.17 -24.59
C THR A 77 -30.01 -4.27 -23.72
N THR A 78 -28.84 -4.06 -24.31
CA THR A 78 -27.56 -3.99 -23.58
C THR A 78 -27.37 -2.56 -23.05
N ALA A 79 -27.37 -2.40 -21.72
CA ALA A 79 -26.99 -1.15 -21.09
C ALA A 79 -25.58 -1.31 -20.53
N THR A 80 -24.62 -0.57 -21.08
CA THR A 80 -23.26 -0.52 -20.54
C THR A 80 -23.21 0.66 -19.56
N GLY A 81 -23.02 0.38 -18.27
CA GLY A 81 -22.81 1.39 -17.24
C GLY A 81 -21.44 1.17 -16.57
N ALA A 82 -20.73 2.22 -16.20
CA ALA A 82 -19.49 2.06 -15.43
C ALA A 82 -19.83 1.69 -13.98
N ALA A 83 -19.31 0.55 -13.48
CA ALA A 83 -19.26 0.30 -12.04
C ALA A 83 -17.83 0.56 -11.57
N ASN A 84 -17.63 1.73 -10.99
CA ASN A 84 -16.38 2.02 -10.32
C ASN A 84 -16.36 1.27 -8.99
N THR A 85 -15.35 0.44 -8.77
CA THR A 85 -15.08 -0.16 -7.46
C THR A 85 -13.88 0.55 -6.84
N SER A 86 -13.92 0.79 -5.54
CA SER A 86 -12.81 1.39 -4.80
C SER A 86 -12.41 0.47 -3.66
N ASP A 87 -11.12 0.15 -3.63
CA ASP A 87 -10.49 -0.62 -2.57
C ASP A 87 -9.63 0.36 -1.74
N THR A 88 -9.65 0.25 -0.41
CA THR A 88 -8.90 1.16 0.46
C THR A 88 -8.13 0.38 1.52
N GLY A 89 -6.96 0.89 1.90
CA GLY A 89 -6.17 0.30 2.97
C GLY A 89 -5.37 1.36 3.72
N TYR A 90 -4.92 1.00 4.91
CA TYR A 90 -3.96 1.80 5.66
C TYR A 90 -2.96 0.90 6.38
N GLN A 91 -1.77 1.44 6.64
CA GLN A 91 -0.76 0.82 7.47
C GLN A 91 -0.29 1.82 8.53
N VAL A 92 -0.06 1.31 9.74
CA VAL A 92 0.64 2.01 10.82
C VAL A 92 1.90 1.23 11.13
N ASP A 93 3.03 1.91 11.25
CA ASP A 93 4.29 1.33 11.67
C ASP A 93 4.93 2.15 12.80
N LEU A 94 5.57 1.45 13.74
CA LEU A 94 6.39 2.01 14.81
C LEU A 94 7.74 1.32 14.74
N ALA A 95 8.81 2.08 14.60
CA ALA A 95 10.16 1.54 14.56
C ALA A 95 11.13 2.45 15.33
N GLY A 96 12.12 1.87 15.99
CA GLY A 96 13.12 2.64 16.72
C GLY A 96 14.15 1.76 17.41
N ASP A 97 15.14 2.43 17.99
CA ASP A 97 16.19 1.77 18.76
C ASP A 97 15.77 1.65 20.22
N LEU A 98 15.81 0.41 20.75
CA LEU A 98 15.60 0.18 22.17
C LEU A 98 16.86 0.56 22.96
N PHE A 99 18.02 0.15 22.46
CA PHE A 99 19.36 0.55 22.91
C PHE A 99 20.31 0.58 21.70
N PRO A 100 21.49 1.21 21.78
CA PRO A 100 22.47 1.16 20.70
C PRO A 100 22.73 -0.28 20.25
N GLY A 101 22.51 -0.55 18.96
CA GLY A 101 22.69 -1.88 18.37
C GLY A 101 21.48 -2.80 18.42
N LEU A 102 20.35 -2.43 19.05
CA LEU A 102 19.10 -3.20 19.01
C LEU A 102 17.94 -2.31 18.56
N SER A 103 17.48 -2.56 17.34
CA SER A 103 16.29 -1.92 16.75
C SER A 103 15.09 -2.86 16.80
N LEU A 104 13.93 -2.29 17.08
CA LEU A 104 12.64 -2.97 17.10
C LEU A 104 11.67 -2.26 16.17
N GLY A 105 10.75 -3.01 15.59
CA GLY A 105 9.61 -2.42 14.93
C GLY A 105 8.41 -3.33 14.85
N ALA A 106 7.26 -2.71 14.67
CA ALA A 106 6.00 -3.39 14.43
C ALA A 106 5.20 -2.60 13.41
N ALA A 107 4.48 -3.30 12.55
CA ALA A 107 3.55 -2.71 11.62
C ALA A 107 2.23 -3.48 11.60
N TYR A 108 1.17 -2.72 11.40
CA TYR A 108 -0.18 -3.20 11.15
C TYR A 108 -0.65 -2.66 9.83
N ALA A 109 -1.19 -3.51 8.96
CA ALA A 109 -1.79 -3.09 7.71
C ALA A 109 -3.18 -3.70 7.53
N THR A 110 -4.06 -2.94 6.91
CA THR A 110 -5.38 -3.41 6.49
C THR A 110 -5.64 -3.03 5.05
N PHE A 111 -6.33 -3.92 4.34
CA PHE A 111 -6.80 -3.71 2.99
C PHE A 111 -8.24 -4.19 2.89
N SER A 112 -9.14 -3.33 2.43
CA SER A 112 -10.56 -3.61 2.25
C SER A 112 -10.91 -3.55 0.75
N PRO A 113 -11.06 -4.71 0.08
CA PRO A 113 -11.51 -4.80 -1.30
C PRO A 113 -13.01 -4.48 -1.49
N ASN A 114 -13.79 -4.46 -0.40
CA ASN A 114 -15.14 -3.94 -0.34
C ASN A 114 -15.55 -3.72 1.13
N ALA A 115 -16.58 -2.91 1.39
CA ALA A 115 -17.03 -2.57 2.74
C ALA A 115 -17.42 -3.78 3.63
N ALA A 116 -17.56 -4.98 3.07
CA ALA A 116 -17.95 -6.20 3.78
C ALA A 116 -16.79 -7.18 4.05
N ALA A 117 -15.61 -6.97 3.46
CA ALA A 117 -14.44 -7.82 3.64
C ALA A 117 -13.17 -6.99 3.85
N SER A 118 -12.44 -7.30 4.92
CA SER A 118 -11.16 -6.68 5.26
C SER A 118 -10.10 -7.77 5.47
N SER A 119 -8.93 -7.59 4.88
CA SER A 119 -7.74 -8.40 5.12
C SER A 119 -6.79 -7.60 5.99
N ASN A 120 -6.40 -8.16 7.13
CA ASN A 120 -5.56 -7.50 8.12
C ASN A 120 -4.25 -8.29 8.26
N ALA A 121 -3.13 -7.60 8.35
CA ALA A 121 -1.79 -8.16 8.49
C ALA A 121 -1.03 -7.46 9.62
N TRP A 122 -0.27 -8.25 10.38
CA TRP A 122 0.59 -7.78 11.46
C TRP A 122 1.99 -8.34 11.25
N ILE A 123 3.01 -7.49 11.41
CA ILE A 123 4.40 -7.91 11.38
C ILE A 123 5.14 -7.23 12.53
N GLY A 124 5.98 -8.00 13.23
CA GLY A 124 6.93 -7.49 14.21
C GLY A 124 8.32 -7.96 13.82
N TRP A 125 9.32 -7.11 14.03
CA TRP A 125 10.70 -7.44 13.77
C TRP A 125 11.63 -6.87 14.84
N ALA A 126 12.79 -7.49 14.95
CA ALA A 126 13.90 -7.04 15.76
C ALA A 126 15.18 -7.22 14.93
N ALA A 127 16.04 -6.22 14.90
CA ALA A 127 17.35 -6.34 14.28
C ALA A 127 18.45 -5.92 15.27
N LEU A 128 19.45 -6.79 15.41
CA LEU A 128 20.61 -6.60 16.28
C LEU A 128 21.84 -6.33 15.40
N ASP A 129 22.46 -5.17 15.57
CA ASP A 129 23.73 -4.85 14.95
C ASP A 129 24.88 -5.46 15.79
N LEU A 130 25.34 -6.62 15.34
CA LEU A 130 26.43 -7.38 15.96
C LEU A 130 27.79 -6.67 15.88
N SER A 131 27.95 -5.71 14.94
CA SER A 131 29.20 -4.96 14.80
C SER A 131 29.41 -3.99 15.97
N SER A 132 28.31 -3.43 16.50
CA SER A 132 28.31 -2.58 17.70
C SER A 132 28.58 -3.36 19.00
N MET A 133 28.43 -4.68 18.98
CA MET A 133 28.64 -5.58 20.14
C MET A 133 30.04 -6.19 20.20
N GLY A 134 30.98 -5.76 19.35
CA GLY A 134 32.35 -6.29 19.32
C GLY A 134 32.46 -7.72 18.80
N MET A 135 31.39 -8.26 18.20
CA MET A 135 31.41 -9.56 17.54
C MET A 135 32.00 -9.39 16.14
N SER A 136 33.32 -9.58 16.02
CA SER A 136 33.99 -9.71 14.72
C SER A 136 33.32 -10.84 13.94
N MET A 137 32.60 -10.50 12.87
CA MET A 137 31.98 -11.50 12.00
C MET A 137 33.08 -12.38 11.41
N MET A 138 33.23 -13.58 11.94
CA MET A 138 33.95 -14.63 11.26
C MET A 138 33.09 -14.95 10.03
N SER A 139 33.50 -14.46 8.87
CA SER A 139 32.80 -14.68 7.61
C SER A 139 32.58 -16.19 7.43
N PRO A 140 31.33 -16.67 7.31
CA PRO A 140 31.05 -18.09 7.22
C PRO A 140 31.65 -18.62 5.91
N THR A 141 32.70 -19.43 6.02
CA THR A 141 33.21 -20.20 4.89
C THR A 141 32.22 -21.32 4.59
N LEU A 142 31.50 -21.21 3.48
CA LEU A 142 30.83 -22.35 2.86
C LEU A 142 31.92 -23.29 2.32
N THR A 143 32.12 -24.42 2.97
CA THR A 143 32.78 -25.56 2.32
C THR A 143 31.77 -26.22 1.38
N ALA A 144 32.14 -26.28 0.09
CA ALA A 144 31.41 -26.98 -0.96
C ALA A 144 31.38 -28.50 -0.73
#